data_AF-A0A929WRP4-F1
#
_entry.id   AF-A0A929WRP4-F1
#
_cell.length_a   1.000
_cell.length_b   1.000
_cell.length_c   1.000
_cell.angle_alpha   90.00
_cell.angle_beta   90.00
_cell.angle_gamma   90.00
#
_symmetry.space_group_name_H-M   'P 1'
#
loop_
_entity.id
_entity.type
_entity.pdbx_description
1 polymer ?
#
loop_
_entity_poly.entity_id
_entity_poly.type
_entity_poly.pdbx_seq_one_letter_code
_entity_poly.pdbx_strand_id
1 'polypeptide(L)'
;GVDFLVELMKDERFGATRTVLVTGQADQSDTIRAVNQAGLDYYIGKPWNPEELRVVVRDQLTEYVLESGVNPLPYVSVLDGVRVMEAIR
;
A
#
# COMPACT_ATOMS: atom_id res chain seq x y z
N GLY A 1 1.51 -15.95 0.60
CA GLY A 1 1.67 -14.51 0.36
C GLY A 1 0.35 -13.94 -0.13
N VAL A 2 0.03 -14.19 -1.40
CA VAL A 2 -1.24 -13.76 -2.01
C VAL A 2 -2.46 -14.26 -1.23
N ASP A 3 -2.52 -15.55 -0.88
CA ASP A 3 -3.69 -16.10 -0.17
C ASP A 3 -3.89 -15.47 1.21
N PHE A 4 -2.80 -15.09 1.89
CA PHE A 4 -2.88 -14.37 3.15
C PHE A 4 -3.52 -12.99 2.96
N LEU A 5 -3.14 -12.26 1.90
CA LEU A 5 -3.74 -10.95 1.59
C LEU A 5 -5.21 -11.10 1.20
N VAL A 6 -5.56 -12.13 0.43
CA VAL A 6 -6.97 -12.42 0.09
C VAL A 6 -7.79 -12.67 1.37
N GLU A 7 -7.29 -13.48 2.30
CA GLU A 7 -8.00 -13.74 3.56
C GLU A 7 -8.03 -12.49 4.47
N LEU A 8 -6.97 -11.69 4.50
CA LEU A 8 -6.93 -10.43 5.25
C LEU A 8 -8.03 -9.46 4.77
N MET A 9 -8.20 -9.33 3.45
CA MET A 9 -9.18 -8.40 2.88
C MET A 9 -10.63 -8.87 3.00
N LYS A 10 -10.88 -10.14 3.31
CA LYS A 10 -12.23 -10.64 3.62
C LYS A 10 -12.69 -10.22 5.02
N ASP A 11 -11.77 -9.82 5.88
CA ASP A 11 -12.06 -9.42 7.25
C ASP A 11 -12.23 -7.90 7.33
N GLU A 12 -13.47 -7.47 7.56
CA GLU A 12 -13.86 -6.06 7.61
C GLU A 12 -13.04 -5.22 8.61
N ARG A 13 -12.49 -5.85 9.65
CA ARG A 13 -11.62 -5.17 10.63
C ARG A 13 -10.38 -4.56 9.98
N PHE A 14 -9.94 -5.12 8.84
CA PHE A 14 -8.76 -4.69 8.12
C PHE A 14 -9.09 -3.94 6.82
N GLY A 15 -10.35 -3.57 6.57
CA GLY A 15 -10.77 -2.96 5.30
C GLY A 15 -10.06 -1.66 4.93
N ALA A 16 -9.49 -0.94 5.91
CA ALA A 16 -8.68 0.26 5.67
C ALA A 16 -7.17 -0.03 5.50
N THR A 17 -6.73 -1.27 5.64
CA THR A 17 -5.31 -1.63 5.61
C THR A 17 -4.75 -1.53 4.21
N ARG A 18 -3.63 -0.80 4.06
CA ARG A 18 -2.89 -0.77 2.80
C ARG A 18 -1.99 -2.00 2.66
N THR A 19 -1.98 -2.57 1.46
CA THR A 19 -1.31 -3.82 1.16
C THR A 19 -0.29 -3.64 0.04
N VAL A 20 0.96 -4.03 0.32
CA VAL A 20 2.06 -4.01 -0.65
C VAL A 20 2.65 -5.40 -0.75
N LEU A 21 2.65 -5.98 -1.95
CA LEU A 21 3.24 -7.29 -2.20
C LEU A 21 4.60 -7.12 -2.87
N VAL A 22 5.66 -7.58 -2.18
CA VAL A 22 7.02 -7.65 -2.72
C VAL A 22 7.34 -9.11 -3.07
N THR A 23 7.71 -9.38 -4.31
CA THR A 23 7.92 -10.75 -4.79
C THR A 23 9.38 -11.19 -4.77
N GLY A 24 9.59 -12.46 -4.39
CA GLY A 24 10.86 -13.17 -4.46
C GLY A 24 11.02 -14.06 -5.71
N GLN A 25 9.96 -14.78 -6.06
CA GLN A 25 9.82 -15.71 -7.19
C GLN A 25 8.31 -15.95 -7.43
N ALA A 26 7.52 -14.89 -7.63
CA ALA A 26 6.12 -15.05 -7.99
C ALA A 26 5.98 -15.16 -9.51
N ASP A 27 5.30 -16.21 -9.98
CA ASP A 27 4.91 -16.33 -11.38
C ASP A 27 3.89 -15.23 -11.73
N GLN A 28 3.87 -14.80 -13.00
CA GLN A 28 3.01 -13.72 -13.48
C GLN A 28 1.51 -13.95 -13.15
N SER A 29 1.09 -15.22 -13.07
CA SER A 29 -0.25 -15.63 -12.65
C SER A 29 -0.59 -15.28 -11.20
N ASP A 30 0.37 -15.35 -10.29
CA ASP A 30 0.17 -15.00 -8.88
C ASP A 30 0.03 -13.48 -8.70
N THR A 31 0.73 -12.69 -9.53
CA THR A 31 0.59 -11.23 -9.55
C THR A 31 -0.81 -10.81 -10.01
N ILE A 32 -1.32 -11.42 -11.09
CA ILE A 32 -2.68 -11.15 -11.60
C ILE A 32 -3.72 -11.53 -10.53
N ARG A 33 -3.53 -12.66 -9.84
CA ARG A 33 -4.43 -13.07 -8.76
C ARG A 33 -4.41 -12.08 -7.59
N ALA A 34 -3.23 -11.63 -7.18
CA ALA A 34 -3.09 -10.66 -6.09
C ALA A 34 -3.78 -9.33 -6.39
N VAL A 35 -3.59 -8.79 -7.60
CA VAL A 35 -4.22 -7.53 -8.00
C VAL A 35 -5.75 -7.67 -8.06
N ASN A 36 -6.26 -8.73 -8.67
CA ASN A 36 -7.70 -8.84 -8.94
C ASN A 36 -8.51 -9.41 -7.76
N GLN A 37 -7.94 -10.29 -6.95
CA GLN A 37 -8.67 -11.01 -5.88
C GLN A 37 -8.32 -10.54 -4.49
N ALA A 38 -7.10 -10.02 -4.27
CA ALA A 38 -6.66 -9.57 -2.95
C ALA A 38 -6.83 -8.08 -2.75
N GLY A 39 -7.40 -7.33 -3.69
CA GLY A 39 -7.57 -5.88 -3.59
C GLY A 39 -6.26 -5.14 -3.33
N LEU A 40 -5.15 -5.65 -3.88
CA LEU A 40 -3.81 -5.19 -3.57
C LEU A 40 -3.62 -3.73 -3.99
N ASP A 41 -3.19 -2.87 -3.06
CA ASP A 41 -2.94 -1.45 -3.37
C ASP A 41 -1.67 -1.26 -4.21
N TYR A 42 -0.63 -2.07 -3.97
CA TYR A 42 0.61 -1.98 -4.73
C TYR A 42 1.38 -3.30 -4.86
N TYR A 43 2.07 -3.48 -5.98
CA TYR A 43 2.93 -4.63 -6.27
C TYR A 43 4.33 -4.20 -6.69
N ILE A 44 5.37 -4.83 -6.12
CA ILE A 44 6.77 -4.58 -6.47
C ILE A 44 7.41 -5.88 -6.98
N GLY A 45 7.75 -5.87 -8.27
CA GLY A 45 8.44 -6.95 -8.97
C GLY A 45 9.93 -7.01 -8.70
N LYS A 46 10.57 -8.14 -9.04
CA LYS A 46 12.03 -8.25 -9.03
C LYS A 46 12.68 -7.81 -10.35
N PRO A 47 13.95 -7.35 -10.30
CA PRO A 47 14.72 -7.01 -9.10
C PRO A 47 14.15 -5.75 -8.43
N TRP A 48 13.90 -5.79 -7.11
CA TRP A 48 13.30 -4.65 -6.42
C TRP A 48 14.38 -3.65 -5.99
N ASN A 49 14.06 -2.36 -6.12
CA ASN A 49 14.89 -1.28 -5.64
C ASN A 49 14.44 -0.88 -4.21
N PRO A 50 15.32 -0.88 -3.20
CA PRO A 50 14.92 -0.47 -1.85
C PRO A 50 14.37 0.96 -1.80
N GLU A 51 14.73 1.81 -2.76
CA GLU A 51 14.32 3.22 -2.80
C GLU A 51 12.90 3.33 -3.35
N GLU A 52 12.58 2.50 -4.34
CA GLU A 52 11.21 2.33 -4.85
C GLU A 52 10.29 1.81 -3.75
N LEU A 53 10.71 0.81 -2.97
CA LEU A 53 9.93 0.32 -1.84
C LEU A 53 9.65 1.43 -0.81
N ARG A 54 10.64 2.29 -0.52
CA ARG A 54 10.44 3.43 0.40
C ARG A 54 9.44 4.45 -0.14
N VAL A 55 9.46 4.71 -1.45
CA VAL A 55 8.48 5.59 -2.11
C VAL A 55 7.10 4.99 -2.03
N VAL A 56 6.93 3.72 -2.41
CA VAL A 56 5.64 3.02 -2.37
C VAL A 56 5.06 3.02 -0.95
N VAL A 57 5.87 2.69 0.06
CA VAL A 57 5.40 2.70 1.45
C VAL A 57 4.97 4.11 1.88
N ARG A 58 5.70 5.16 1.50
CA ARG A 58 5.30 6.54 1.78
C ARG A 58 3.97 6.88 1.12
N ASP A 59 3.77 6.48 -0.13
CA ASP A 59 2.55 6.76 -0.87
C ASP A 59 1.35 6.06 -0.22
N GLN A 60 1.49 4.78 0.12
CA GLN A 60 0.44 4.00 0.79
C GLN A 60 0.13 4.55 2.18
N LEU A 61 1.14 4.94 2.97
CA LEU A 61 0.91 5.57 4.28
C LEU A 61 0.19 6.92 4.14
N THR A 62 0.54 7.70 3.11
CA THR A 62 -0.12 8.98 2.85
C THR A 62 -1.59 8.75 2.54
N GLU A 63 -1.90 7.80 1.65
CA GLU A 63 -3.28 7.47 1.30
C GLU A 63 -4.08 6.98 2.53
N TYR A 64 -3.48 6.09 3.34
CA TYR A 64 -4.12 5.61 4.57
C TYR A 64 -4.50 6.77 5.50
N VAL A 65 -3.56 7.69 5.76
CA VAL A 65 -3.79 8.81 6.68
C VAL A 65 -4.89 9.74 6.15
N LEU A 66 -4.88 10.04 4.85
CA LEU A 66 -5.86 10.93 4.23
C LEU A 66 -7.28 10.33 4.23
N GLU A 67 -7.42 9.01 4.03
CA GLU A 67 -8.72 8.35 4.02
C GLU A 67 -9.26 7.99 5.41
N SER A 68 -8.38 7.72 6.39
CA SER A 68 -8.78 7.25 7.73
C SER A 68 -9.18 8.38 8.70
N GLY A 69 -9.12 9.65 8.26
CA GLY A 69 -9.44 10.81 9.10
C GLY A 69 -8.39 11.11 10.18
N VAL A 70 -7.20 10.52 10.07
CA VAL A 70 -6.06 10.82 10.94
C VAL A 70 -5.50 12.20 10.58
N ASN A 71 -5.19 13.04 11.58
CA ASN A 71 -4.54 14.32 11.33
C ASN A 71 -3.16 14.08 10.68
N PRO A 72 -2.92 14.55 9.44
CA PRO A 72 -1.67 14.28 8.73
C PRO A 72 -0.50 15.17 9.16
N LEU A 73 -0.76 16.33 9.78
CA LEU A 73 0.29 17.33 10.09
C LEU A 73 1.43 16.79 10.98
N PRO A 74 1.18 15.98 12.03
CA PRO A 74 2.25 15.40 12.84
C PRO A 74 3.18 14.45 12.06
N TYR A 75 2.71 13.93 10.92
CA TYR A 75 3.41 12.90 10.13
C TYR A 75 4.00 13.43 8.82
N VAL A 76 3.89 14.73 8.52
CA VAL A 76 4.27 15.31 7.22
C VAL A 76 5.72 15.03 6.81
N SER A 77 6.62 14.81 7.78
CA SER A 77 8.03 14.49 7.53
C SER A 77 8.27 13.08 6.96
N VAL A 78 7.32 12.17 7.17
CA VAL A 78 7.40 10.78 6.70
C VAL A 78 6.39 10.46 5.60
N LEU A 79 5.38 11.31 5.42
CA LEU A 79 4.39 11.26 4.34
C LEU A 79 4.83 12.06 3.09
N ASP A 80 4.03 12.01 2.04
CA ASP A 80 4.12 12.96 0.93
C ASP A 80 3.55 14.32 1.37
N GLY A 81 4.46 15.23 1.72
CA GLY A 81 4.10 16.56 2.19
C GLY A 81 3.34 17.40 1.16
N VAL A 82 3.58 17.22 -0.14
CA VAL A 82 2.84 17.98 -1.16
C VAL A 82 1.39 17.55 -1.15
N ARG A 83 1.14 16.25 -1.22
CA ARG A 83 -0.22 15.68 -1.19
C ARG A 83 -0.96 16.00 0.11
N VAL A 84 -0.27 15.94 1.25
CA VAL A 84 -0.84 16.32 2.55
C VAL A 84 -1.27 17.78 2.55
N MET A 85 -0.44 18.69 2.04
CA MET A 85 -0.77 20.12 2.03
C MET A 85 -1.87 20.46 1.02
N GLU A 86 -2.00 19.70 -0.07
CA GLU A 86 -3.12 19.83 -1.01
C GLU A 86 -4.44 19.36 -0.43
N ALA A 87 -4.44 18.26 0.35
CA ALA A 87 -5.65 17.69 0.94
C ALA A 87 -6.26 18.53 2.09
N ILE A 88 -5.47 19.42 2.71
CA ILE A 88 -5.91 20.29 3.82
C ILE A 88 -6.44 21.66 3.32
N ARG A 89 -6.21 22.00 2.06
CA ARG A 89 -6.70 23.25 1.44
C ARG A 89 -8.20 23.17 1.16
#